data_AF-A0A143WVY7-F1
#
_entry.id   AF-A0A143WVY7-F1
#
_cell.length_a   1.000
_cell.length_b   1.000
_cell.length_c   1.000
_cell.angle_alpha   90.00
_cell.angle_beta   90.00
_cell.angle_gamma   90.00
#
_symmetry.space_group_name_H-M   'P 1'
#
loop_
_entity.id
_entity.type
_entity.pdbx_description
1 polymer ?
#
loop_
_entity_poly.entity_id
_entity_poly.type
_entity_poly.pdbx_seq_one_letter_code
_entity_poly.pdbx_strand_id
1 'polypeptide(L)'
;MENRLYYWELACYGTSGNLPQRAIGKSNFIDLSLLPKETMREEYRRYFLYRGGQVSLNTICHEKAYYKQVCQALQLRKNIPDSFLGWQPSKWIELLKIWMLQNGIPFYKEKETLYGTICRTDAPVLQHLKRFLRFIQPEDMRPEREKDIWALKKLDIPIKENPIYKTETLDFTGILQEGLREEVKQAIFLHIKYEKIGTVKRELTSIRKFSGYLMEKGVKINSCADVDRDLLEEYLVYINTNGSFGRGNSDDILKLRAVLESIGKLYGYSHLESLFINTDIPPEVQPVFRAYSDEELKRLNAHITKLDIQLARCMVIHQMLGTRISDTLTLHTDCLSKRNGLDIIRIDQVKTRTFEKPISAELVALIQKAIDCTYDQYGKTEYIFVDAKAPSRPLQYTTIKHKVLRLIKSEDLRDDDGKLFQFSSHMFRRSYGVKLTEMHLDDWTIAKLLGHKNISAVKHYRKMSNQLLAEETRKAREQQTRILLANLDGWGEEYEQIRQDD
;
A
#
# COMPACT_ATOMS: atom_id res chain seq x y z
N MET A 1 5.49 28.72 34.93
CA MET A 1 5.90 28.65 33.51
C MET A 1 5.06 29.59 32.66
N GLU A 2 5.56 30.10 31.53
CA GLU A 2 4.71 30.85 30.60
C GLU A 2 3.61 29.93 30.03
N ASN A 3 2.36 30.39 29.99
CA ASN A 3 1.24 29.60 29.44
C ASN A 3 1.11 29.74 27.91
N ARG A 4 2.09 30.35 27.25
CA ARG A 4 2.12 30.54 25.80
C ARG A 4 3.30 29.78 25.22
N LEU A 5 3.06 29.02 24.15
CA LEU A 5 4.10 28.39 23.34
C LEU A 5 4.06 29.04 21.96
N TYR A 6 5.04 29.87 21.69
CA TYR A 6 5.12 30.62 20.45
C TYR A 6 5.67 29.78 19.31
N TYR A 7 5.23 30.07 18.08
CA TYR A 7 5.65 29.23 16.95
C TYR A 7 7.13 29.32 16.63
N TRP A 8 7.81 30.45 16.92
CA TRP A 8 9.26 30.56 16.72
C TRP A 8 10.08 29.64 17.64
N GLU A 9 9.49 29.15 18.73
CA GLU A 9 10.12 28.15 19.61
C GLU A 9 10.11 26.75 18.97
N LEU A 10 9.36 26.55 17.88
CA LEU A 10 9.26 25.26 17.17
C LEU A 10 10.32 25.17 16.07
N ALA A 11 11.02 24.04 15.99
CA ALA A 11 12.04 23.79 14.94
C ALA A 11 11.48 23.93 13.50
N CYS A 12 10.22 23.57 13.28
CA CYS A 12 9.54 23.73 11.98
C CYS A 12 9.37 25.19 11.54
N TYR A 13 9.47 26.16 12.45
CA TYR A 13 9.36 27.57 12.11
C TYR A 13 10.61 28.03 11.35
N GLY A 14 11.80 27.73 11.87
CA GLY A 14 13.08 28.08 11.22
C GLY A 14 13.30 27.38 9.87
N THR A 15 12.72 26.21 9.67
CA THR A 15 12.80 25.44 8.41
C THR A 15 11.65 25.73 7.43
N SER A 16 10.61 26.45 7.87
CA SER A 16 9.51 26.84 6.99
C SER A 16 9.95 27.97 6.06
N GLY A 17 9.54 27.93 4.79
CA GLY A 17 9.82 29.01 3.85
C GLY A 17 9.19 30.34 4.29
N ASN A 18 9.61 31.45 3.66
CA ASN A 18 9.16 32.80 4.02
C ASN A 18 7.63 32.99 3.94
N LEU A 19 6.93 32.26 3.07
CA LEU A 19 5.47 32.37 2.85
C LEU A 19 4.65 31.97 4.10
N PRO A 20 4.80 30.75 4.65
CA PRO A 20 4.18 30.36 5.92
C PRO A 20 4.48 31.32 7.07
N GLN A 21 5.74 31.77 7.20
CA GLN A 21 6.16 32.66 8.30
C GLN A 21 5.49 34.03 8.22
N ARG A 22 5.39 34.61 7.00
CA ARG A 22 4.71 35.90 6.77
C ARG A 22 3.21 35.84 7.07
N ALA A 23 2.54 34.74 6.69
CA ALA A 23 1.12 34.56 6.95
C ALA A 23 0.82 34.33 8.45
N ILE A 24 1.73 33.67 9.16
CA ILE A 24 1.48 33.23 10.54
C ILE A 24 1.84 34.31 11.57
N GLY A 25 2.62 35.35 11.24
CA GLY A 25 2.88 36.46 12.15
C GLY A 25 3.71 36.09 13.38
N LYS A 26 4.70 36.92 13.70
CA LYS A 26 5.66 36.72 14.82
C LYS A 26 5.04 36.80 16.21
N SER A 27 3.72 36.87 16.37
CA SER A 27 3.05 36.95 17.68
C SER A 27 2.07 35.80 17.90
N ASN A 28 1.97 34.86 16.96
CA ASN A 28 1.07 33.72 17.10
C ASN A 28 1.64 32.63 18.00
N PHE A 29 0.80 32.13 18.90
CA PHE A 29 1.15 31.11 19.91
C PHE A 29 0.05 30.08 20.10
N ILE A 30 0.42 28.94 20.68
CA ILE A 30 -0.48 27.96 21.24
C ILE A 30 -0.73 28.35 22.71
N ASP A 31 -2.00 28.57 23.04
CA ASP A 31 -2.41 28.96 24.38
C ASP A 31 -2.61 27.73 25.26
N LEU A 32 -1.64 27.47 26.13
CA LEU A 32 -1.68 26.35 27.06
C LEU A 32 -2.57 26.63 28.28
N SER A 33 -2.96 27.90 28.52
CA SER A 33 -3.82 28.25 29.66
C SER A 33 -5.21 27.61 29.58
N LEU A 34 -5.62 27.17 28.39
CA LEU A 34 -6.85 26.41 28.14
C LEU A 34 -6.90 25.08 28.90
N LEU A 35 -5.76 24.54 29.32
CA LEU A 35 -5.70 23.37 30.18
C LEU A 35 -5.75 23.80 31.66
N PRO A 36 -6.59 23.13 32.47
CA PRO A 36 -6.84 23.56 33.84
C PRO A 36 -5.67 23.29 34.80
N LYS A 37 -4.81 22.30 34.50
CA LYS A 37 -3.77 21.79 35.40
C LYS A 37 -2.37 22.04 34.83
N GLU A 38 -1.41 22.44 35.66
CA GLU A 38 -0.05 22.79 35.22
C GLU A 38 0.69 21.62 34.55
N THR A 39 0.58 20.43 35.14
CA THR A 39 1.09 19.16 34.58
C THR A 39 0.58 18.87 33.17
N MET A 40 -0.71 19.08 32.91
CA MET A 40 -1.27 18.93 31.56
C MET A 40 -0.69 19.95 30.57
N ARG A 41 -0.45 21.19 31.02
CA ARG A 41 0.16 22.25 30.19
C ARG A 41 1.56 21.85 29.76
N GLU A 42 2.34 21.30 30.68
CA GLU A 42 3.70 20.83 30.39
C GLU A 42 3.70 19.62 29.45
N GLU A 43 2.80 18.66 29.66
CA GLU A 43 2.63 17.50 28.76
C GLU A 43 2.36 17.92 27.32
N TYR A 44 1.42 18.86 27.10
CA TYR A 44 1.14 19.39 25.76
C TYR A 44 2.26 20.27 25.21
N ARG A 45 2.94 21.07 26.06
CA ARG A 45 4.12 21.86 25.65
C ARG A 45 5.19 20.94 25.06
N ARG A 46 5.57 19.89 25.79
CA ARG A 46 6.53 18.88 25.34
C ARG A 46 6.09 18.22 24.03
N TYR A 47 4.81 17.88 23.92
CA TYR A 47 4.27 17.29 22.70
C TYR A 47 4.42 18.22 21.49
N PHE A 48 4.05 19.49 21.61
CA PHE A 48 4.15 20.44 20.50
C PHE A 48 5.60 20.73 20.11
N LEU A 49 6.52 20.83 21.07
CA LEU A 49 7.96 20.95 20.79
C LEU A 49 8.48 19.72 20.01
N TYR A 50 8.14 18.51 20.46
CA TYR A 50 8.47 17.27 19.76
C TYR A 50 7.90 17.23 18.34
N ARG A 51 6.60 17.56 18.19
CA ARG A 51 5.92 17.60 16.89
C ARG A 51 6.50 18.66 15.97
N GLY A 52 6.91 19.80 16.50
CA GLY A 52 7.58 20.87 15.78
C GLY A 52 8.90 20.44 15.14
N GLY A 53 9.56 19.39 15.64
CA GLY A 53 10.73 18.79 14.98
C GLY A 53 10.40 17.82 13.84
N GLN A 54 9.13 17.42 13.69
CA GLN A 54 8.74 16.29 12.83
C GLN A 54 7.87 16.69 11.64
N VAL A 55 7.16 17.82 11.69
CA VAL A 55 6.21 18.24 10.66
C VAL A 55 6.34 19.71 10.28
N SER A 56 5.69 20.08 9.17
CA SER A 56 5.63 21.46 8.72
C SER A 56 4.86 22.35 9.70
N LEU A 57 5.19 23.65 9.69
CA LEU A 57 4.47 24.66 10.48
C LEU A 57 2.97 24.68 10.19
N ASN A 58 2.57 24.49 8.92
CA ASN A 58 1.16 24.43 8.54
C ASN A 58 0.43 23.26 9.23
N THR A 59 1.09 22.10 9.38
CA THR A 59 0.53 20.96 10.11
C THR A 59 0.31 21.30 11.59
N ILE A 60 1.24 22.01 12.22
CA ILE A 60 1.08 22.46 13.62
C ILE A 60 -0.09 23.42 13.76
N CYS A 61 -0.32 24.33 12.79
CA CYS A 61 -1.46 25.23 12.83
C CYS A 61 -2.80 24.47 12.81
N HIS A 62 -2.92 23.40 12.03
CA HIS A 62 -4.09 22.53 12.07
C HIS A 62 -4.19 21.77 13.41
N GLU A 63 -3.06 21.28 13.94
CA GLU A 63 -3.01 20.61 15.25
C GLU A 63 -3.41 21.53 16.41
N LYS A 64 -3.14 22.85 16.33
CA LYS A 64 -3.64 23.84 17.30
C LYS A 64 -5.17 23.89 17.34
N ALA A 65 -5.86 23.75 16.22
CA ALA A 65 -7.32 23.71 16.19
C ALA A 65 -7.86 22.45 16.88
N TYR A 66 -7.25 21.29 16.62
CA TYR A 66 -7.62 20.02 17.27
C TYR A 66 -7.33 20.06 18.78
N TYR A 67 -6.21 20.66 19.18
CA TYR A 67 -5.89 20.88 20.59
C TYR A 67 -6.96 21.71 21.31
N LYS A 68 -7.43 22.81 20.70
CA LYS A 68 -8.51 23.62 21.28
C LYS A 68 -9.79 22.79 21.49
N GLN A 69 -10.14 21.93 20.54
CA GLN A 69 -11.29 21.03 20.66
C GLN A 69 -11.10 20.02 21.80
N VAL A 70 -9.89 19.47 21.97
CA VAL A 70 -9.58 18.62 23.13
C VAL A 70 -9.75 19.39 24.44
N CYS A 71 -9.26 20.63 24.53
CA CYS A 71 -9.46 21.47 25.72
C CYS A 71 -10.94 21.71 26.03
N GLN A 72 -11.76 21.97 25.01
CA GLN A 72 -13.21 22.12 25.17
C GLN A 72 -13.87 20.83 25.67
N ALA A 73 -13.45 19.66 25.16
CA ALA A 73 -13.96 18.38 25.64
C ALA A 73 -13.64 18.11 27.12
N LEU A 74 -12.48 18.56 27.61
CA LEU A 74 -12.09 18.43 29.02
C LEU A 74 -13.01 19.23 29.96
N GLN A 75 -13.59 20.34 29.48
CA GLN A 75 -14.50 21.17 30.28
C GLN A 75 -15.82 20.46 30.61
N LEU A 76 -16.15 19.35 29.93
CA LEU A 76 -17.36 18.57 30.22
C LEU A 76 -17.32 17.86 31.58
N ARG A 77 -16.13 17.65 32.17
CA ARG A 77 -15.98 17.00 33.48
C ARG A 77 -15.22 17.87 34.45
N LYS A 78 -15.80 18.07 35.64
CA LYS A 78 -15.17 18.82 36.74
C LYS A 78 -14.03 18.03 37.41
N ASN A 79 -14.14 16.70 37.49
CA ASN A 79 -13.19 15.82 38.18
C ASN A 79 -12.28 15.10 37.18
N ILE A 80 -11.42 15.86 36.49
CA ILE A 80 -10.34 15.29 35.69
C ILE A 80 -9.07 15.15 36.54
N PRO A 81 -8.23 14.13 36.30
CA PRO A 81 -6.94 13.99 36.96
C PRO A 81 -6.02 15.18 36.66
N ASP A 82 -4.95 15.31 37.45
CA ASP A 82 -3.98 16.38 37.22
C ASP A 82 -3.10 16.15 35.99
N SER A 83 -2.96 14.90 35.53
CA SER A 83 -2.16 14.50 34.36
C SER A 83 -3.00 13.69 33.38
N PHE A 84 -2.69 13.75 32.09
CA PHE A 84 -3.30 12.86 31.10
C PHE A 84 -2.93 11.38 31.32
N LEU A 85 -1.92 11.07 32.15
CA LEU A 85 -1.60 9.72 32.61
C LEU A 85 -2.53 9.21 33.72
N GLY A 86 -3.32 10.10 34.35
CA GLY A 86 -4.20 9.73 35.45
C GLY A 86 -5.40 8.87 35.05
N TRP A 87 -5.73 8.79 33.75
CA TRP A 87 -6.75 7.89 33.21
C TRP A 87 -6.18 7.06 32.05
N GLN A 88 -6.78 5.88 31.85
CA GLN A 88 -6.52 5.05 30.68
C GLN A 88 -6.85 5.81 29.38
N PRO A 89 -6.06 5.65 28.30
CA PRO A 89 -6.27 6.36 27.03
C PRO A 89 -7.69 6.23 26.46
N SER A 90 -8.32 5.07 26.60
CA SER A 90 -9.70 4.82 26.15
C SER A 90 -10.70 5.80 26.75
N LYS A 91 -10.57 6.10 28.04
CA LYS A 91 -11.46 7.02 28.77
C LYS A 91 -11.36 8.47 28.26
N TRP A 92 -10.16 8.90 27.88
CA TRP A 92 -9.96 10.21 27.23
C TRP A 92 -10.60 10.24 25.84
N ILE A 93 -10.49 9.15 25.08
CA ILE A 93 -11.12 9.03 23.76
C ILE A 93 -12.64 9.04 23.87
N GLU A 94 -13.21 8.34 24.85
CA GLU A 94 -14.65 8.37 25.14
C GLU A 94 -15.14 9.77 25.51
N LEU A 95 -14.43 10.48 26.38
CA LEU A 95 -14.75 11.87 26.72
C LEU A 95 -14.79 12.76 25.48
N LEU A 96 -13.80 12.65 24.61
CA LEU A 96 -13.77 13.40 23.35
C LEU A 96 -14.93 13.01 22.43
N LYS A 97 -15.26 11.71 22.32
CA LYS A 97 -16.43 11.26 21.53
C LYS A 97 -17.75 11.83 22.07
N ILE A 98 -17.93 11.89 23.39
CA ILE A 98 -19.11 12.52 24.00
C ILE A 98 -19.21 13.99 23.60
N TRP A 99 -18.10 14.73 23.70
CA TRP A 99 -18.07 16.14 23.28
C TRP A 99 -18.35 16.31 21.78
N MET A 100 -17.77 15.45 20.95
CA MET A 100 -18.02 15.46 19.51
C MET A 100 -19.49 15.21 19.18
N LEU A 101 -20.14 14.27 19.87
CA LEU A 101 -21.56 13.98 19.69
C LEU A 101 -22.42 15.20 20.05
N GLN A 102 -22.14 15.86 21.17
CA GLN A 102 -22.86 17.06 21.62
C GLN A 102 -22.74 18.24 20.65
N ASN A 103 -21.64 18.31 19.87
CA ASN A 103 -21.36 19.39 18.93
C ASN A 103 -21.63 19.00 17.47
N GLY A 104 -22.24 17.84 17.22
CA GLY A 104 -22.55 17.37 15.85
C GLY A 104 -21.32 17.06 14.99
N ILE A 105 -20.18 16.75 15.62
CA ILE A 105 -18.92 16.47 14.92
C ILE A 105 -18.83 14.96 14.64
N PRO A 106 -18.71 14.54 13.37
CA PRO A 106 -18.58 13.12 13.01
C PRO A 106 -17.34 12.48 13.64
N PHE A 107 -17.46 11.23 14.12
CA PHE A 107 -16.33 10.47 14.68
C PHE A 107 -15.33 9.99 13.63
N TYR A 108 -15.75 9.96 12.37
CA TYR A 108 -14.97 9.50 11.25
C TYR A 108 -15.02 10.53 10.12
N LYS A 109 -13.96 10.54 9.32
CA LYS A 109 -13.92 11.18 8.02
C LYS A 109 -13.85 10.09 6.96
N GLU A 110 -14.62 10.29 5.90
CA GLU A 110 -14.49 9.51 4.70
C GLU A 110 -13.29 10.02 3.90
N LYS A 111 -12.47 9.09 3.43
CA LYS A 111 -11.31 9.37 2.60
C LYS A 111 -11.38 8.45 1.40
N GLU A 112 -11.51 9.04 0.22
CA GLU A 112 -11.33 8.28 -1.00
C GLU A 112 -9.86 7.86 -1.09
N THR A 113 -9.65 6.55 -1.20
CA THR A 113 -8.33 6.01 -1.49
C THR A 113 -7.97 6.30 -2.95
N LEU A 114 -6.69 6.15 -3.29
CA LEU A 114 -6.23 6.32 -4.67
C LEU A 114 -6.89 5.35 -5.66
N TYR A 115 -7.53 4.30 -5.17
CA TYR A 115 -8.25 3.29 -5.96
C TYR A 115 -9.73 3.60 -6.14
N GLY A 116 -10.23 4.75 -5.65
CA GLY A 116 -11.66 5.09 -5.71
C GLY A 116 -12.48 4.48 -4.57
N THR A 117 -11.90 3.60 -3.75
CA THR A 117 -12.59 3.04 -2.58
C THR A 117 -12.67 4.07 -1.46
N ILE A 118 -13.84 4.28 -0.89
CA ILE A 118 -14.04 5.13 0.28
C ILE A 118 -13.64 4.36 1.54
N CYS A 119 -12.67 4.88 2.31
CA CYS A 119 -12.35 4.35 3.62
C CYS A 119 -12.76 5.33 4.72
N ARG A 120 -13.30 4.79 5.81
CA ARG A 120 -13.59 5.56 7.02
C ARG A 120 -12.35 5.56 7.91
N THR A 121 -11.89 6.73 8.28
CA THR A 121 -10.78 6.92 9.23
C THR A 121 -11.24 7.82 10.35
N ASP A 122 -10.65 7.70 11.55
CA ASP A 122 -10.99 8.57 12.68
C ASP A 122 -10.96 10.05 12.30
N ALA A 123 -11.82 10.86 12.91
CA ALA A 123 -11.79 12.30 12.76
C ALA A 123 -10.39 12.86 13.15
N PRO A 124 -9.92 13.95 12.51
CA PRO A 124 -8.59 14.49 12.77
C PRO A 124 -8.30 14.81 14.24
N VAL A 125 -9.31 15.25 15.00
CA VAL A 125 -9.20 15.51 16.44
C VAL A 125 -8.97 14.24 17.26
N LEU A 126 -9.66 13.14 16.93
CA LEU A 126 -9.43 11.83 17.55
C LEU A 126 -8.03 11.32 17.24
N GLN A 127 -7.58 11.46 15.98
CA GLN A 127 -6.21 11.10 15.59
C GLN A 127 -5.17 11.93 16.32
N HIS A 128 -5.42 13.22 16.54
CA HIS A 128 -4.55 14.11 17.31
C HIS A 128 -4.46 13.65 18.76
N LEU A 129 -5.59 13.45 19.45
CA LEU A 129 -5.61 13.00 20.83
C LEU A 129 -4.95 11.63 21.01
N LYS A 130 -5.23 10.65 20.16
CA LYS A 130 -4.55 9.33 20.19
C LYS A 130 -3.04 9.47 20.06
N ARG A 131 -2.56 10.37 19.19
CA ARG A 131 -1.13 10.58 18.96
C ARG A 131 -0.46 11.30 20.13
N PHE A 132 -1.16 12.26 20.75
CA PHE A 132 -0.72 12.91 21.99
C PHE A 132 -0.65 11.92 23.15
N LEU A 133 -1.73 11.15 23.38
CA LEU A 133 -1.79 10.15 24.44
C LEU A 133 -0.66 9.12 24.29
N ARG A 134 -0.40 8.63 23.07
CA ARG A 134 0.73 7.73 22.81
C ARG A 134 2.10 8.35 23.09
N PHE A 135 2.25 9.67 22.92
CA PHE A 135 3.52 10.36 23.17
C PHE A 135 3.81 10.55 24.67
N ILE A 136 2.78 10.83 25.47
CA ILE A 136 2.95 11.06 26.91
C ILE A 136 3.12 9.77 27.70
N GLN A 137 2.66 8.63 27.17
CA GLN A 137 2.84 7.35 27.85
C GLN A 137 4.34 7.13 28.09
N PRO A 138 4.74 6.68 29.30
CA PRO A 138 6.13 6.35 29.57
C PRO A 138 6.61 5.31 28.56
N GLU A 139 7.92 5.29 28.29
CA GLU A 139 8.47 4.27 27.42
C GLU A 139 8.14 2.89 28.00
N ASP A 140 7.51 2.05 27.17
CA ASP A 140 7.17 0.69 27.57
C ASP A 140 8.45 -0.13 27.66
N MET A 141 8.93 -0.30 28.91
CA MET A 141 10.16 -1.02 29.23
C MET A 141 10.03 -2.54 29.14
N ARG A 142 8.81 -3.05 28.89
CA ARG A 142 8.62 -4.49 28.70
C ARG A 142 9.43 -5.00 27.51
N PRO A 143 9.85 -6.28 27.53
CA PRO A 143 10.37 -6.95 26.36
C PRO A 143 9.47 -6.72 25.15
N GLU A 144 10.06 -6.49 23.98
CA GLU A 144 9.29 -6.08 22.79
C GLU A 144 8.17 -7.08 22.44
N ARG A 145 8.39 -8.37 22.71
CA ARG A 145 7.44 -9.46 22.47
C ARG A 145 6.18 -9.39 23.33
N GLU A 146 6.25 -8.81 24.53
CA GLU A 146 5.11 -8.68 25.43
C GLU A 146 4.18 -7.53 25.01
N LYS A 147 4.67 -6.60 24.19
CA LYS A 147 3.89 -5.47 23.71
C LYS A 147 2.89 -5.89 22.65
N ASP A 148 1.82 -5.12 22.52
CA ASP A 148 0.84 -5.28 21.43
C ASP A 148 1.30 -4.66 20.11
N ILE A 149 2.37 -3.87 20.13
CA ILE A 149 2.96 -3.28 18.93
C ILE A 149 4.45 -3.57 18.98
N TRP A 150 4.92 -4.36 18.02
CA TRP A 150 6.33 -4.72 17.92
C TRP A 150 7.03 -3.80 16.95
N ALA A 151 8.03 -3.06 17.41
CA ALA A 151 9.05 -2.43 16.61
C ALA A 151 10.01 -3.50 16.09
N LEU A 152 10.02 -3.72 14.78
CA LEU A 152 10.79 -4.78 14.14
C LEU A 152 12.30 -4.69 14.45
N LYS A 153 12.81 -3.46 14.58
CA LYS A 153 14.22 -3.21 14.95
C LYS A 153 14.58 -3.63 16.37
N LYS A 154 13.60 -3.70 17.29
CA LYS A 154 13.80 -4.07 18.70
C LYS A 154 13.64 -5.59 18.94
N LEU A 155 13.28 -6.38 17.92
CA LEU A 155 13.11 -7.84 18.04
C LEU A 155 14.43 -8.63 17.95
N ASP A 156 15.53 -7.97 17.59
CA ASP A 156 16.89 -8.55 17.47
C ASP A 156 16.95 -9.89 16.71
N ILE A 157 16.19 -9.98 15.62
CA ILE A 157 16.17 -11.15 14.72
C ILE A 157 16.35 -10.71 13.26
N PRO A 158 16.94 -11.55 12.40
CA PRO A 158 17.02 -11.27 10.98
C PRO A 158 15.62 -11.36 10.35
N ILE A 159 15.10 -10.23 9.87
CA ILE A 159 13.78 -10.15 9.23
C ILE A 159 13.95 -10.03 7.72
N LYS A 160 13.31 -10.93 6.98
CA LYS A 160 13.32 -10.89 5.51
C LYS A 160 12.32 -9.85 5.00
N GLU A 161 12.81 -8.62 4.75
CA GLU A 161 12.01 -7.54 4.17
C GLU A 161 12.20 -7.37 2.66
N ASN A 162 11.25 -6.70 2.01
CA ASN A 162 11.43 -6.18 0.66
C ASN A 162 11.76 -4.69 0.79
N PRO A 163 12.93 -4.22 0.33
CA PRO A 163 13.44 -2.90 0.69
C PRO A 163 12.59 -1.74 0.16
N ILE A 164 11.78 -1.97 -0.89
CA ILE A 164 10.87 -0.97 -1.48
C ILE A 164 9.64 -0.67 -0.62
N TYR A 165 9.41 -1.46 0.44
CA TYR A 165 8.34 -1.25 1.41
C TYR A 165 8.94 -0.92 2.76
N LYS A 166 8.52 0.19 3.34
CA LYS A 166 8.90 0.54 4.70
C LYS A 166 7.90 -0.05 5.68
N THR A 167 8.32 -1.08 6.43
CA THR A 167 7.54 -1.62 7.56
C THR A 167 8.40 -1.51 8.81
N GLU A 168 7.98 -0.70 9.76
CA GLU A 168 8.70 -0.49 11.02
C GLU A 168 8.09 -1.27 12.17
N THR A 169 6.78 -1.55 12.10
CA THR A 169 6.02 -2.16 13.19
C THR A 169 5.06 -3.25 12.73
N LEU A 170 4.76 -4.17 13.64
CA LEU A 170 3.61 -5.07 13.60
C LEU A 170 2.66 -4.70 14.74
N ASP A 171 1.36 -4.73 14.47
CA ASP A 171 0.33 -4.21 15.37
C ASP A 171 -0.71 -5.29 15.69
N PHE A 172 -0.77 -5.77 16.92
CA PHE A 172 -1.68 -6.81 17.35
C PHE A 172 -2.97 -6.24 17.95
N THR A 173 -3.09 -4.92 18.11
CA THR A 173 -4.24 -4.27 18.76
C THR A 173 -5.57 -4.47 18.04
N GLY A 174 -5.52 -4.79 16.74
CA GLY A 174 -6.71 -5.15 15.96
C GLY A 174 -7.27 -6.54 16.27
N ILE A 175 -6.57 -7.34 17.07
CA ILE A 175 -7.07 -8.61 17.61
C ILE A 175 -7.72 -8.28 18.94
N LEU A 176 -9.03 -8.31 19.00
CA LEU A 176 -9.84 -7.76 20.08
C LEU A 176 -9.88 -8.68 21.31
N GLN A 177 -9.85 -10.00 21.12
CA GLN A 177 -9.80 -10.98 22.20
C GLN A 177 -8.35 -11.11 22.72
N GLU A 178 -8.17 -10.99 24.04
CA GLU A 178 -6.84 -10.91 24.66
C GLU A 178 -6.06 -12.23 24.58
N GLY A 179 -6.68 -13.37 24.92
CA GLY A 179 -5.98 -14.66 24.83
C GLY A 179 -5.60 -15.04 23.39
N LEU A 180 -6.49 -14.84 22.42
CA LEU A 180 -6.17 -14.98 20.99
C LEU A 180 -4.98 -14.12 20.59
N ARG A 181 -4.91 -12.87 21.08
CA ARG A 181 -3.81 -11.95 20.76
C ARG A 181 -2.48 -12.52 21.23
N GLU A 182 -2.42 -13.07 22.44
CA GLU A 182 -1.19 -13.65 22.99
C GLU A 182 -0.76 -14.93 22.26
N GLU A 183 -1.69 -15.82 21.92
CA GLU A 183 -1.39 -17.03 21.14
C GLU A 183 -0.90 -16.69 19.73
N VAL A 184 -1.56 -15.71 19.08
CA VAL A 184 -1.17 -15.21 17.75
C VAL A 184 0.20 -14.56 17.79
N LYS A 185 0.55 -13.80 18.85
CA LYS A 185 1.90 -13.25 19.02
C LYS A 185 2.94 -14.38 18.96
N GLN A 186 2.74 -15.50 19.65
CA GLN A 186 3.72 -16.60 19.61
C GLN A 186 3.85 -17.22 18.21
N ALA A 187 2.74 -17.47 17.51
CA ALA A 187 2.76 -17.98 16.14
C ALA A 187 3.45 -17.01 15.17
N ILE A 188 3.16 -15.72 15.26
CA ILE A 188 3.77 -14.68 14.41
C ILE A 188 5.27 -14.53 14.69
N PHE A 189 5.70 -14.68 15.95
CA PHE A 189 7.14 -14.71 16.28
C PHE A 189 7.87 -15.88 15.64
N LEU A 190 7.21 -17.03 15.45
CA LEU A 190 7.79 -18.14 14.70
C LEU A 190 7.84 -17.82 13.21
N HIS A 191 6.73 -17.34 12.64
CA HIS A 191 6.62 -17.08 11.21
C HIS A 191 7.61 -16.01 10.74
N ILE A 192 7.77 -14.92 11.48
CA ILE A 192 8.63 -13.79 11.08
C ILE A 192 10.10 -14.17 10.89
N LYS A 193 10.57 -15.26 11.54
CA LYS A 193 11.93 -15.78 11.38
C LYS A 193 12.17 -16.41 10.01
N TYR A 194 11.13 -16.97 9.40
CA TYR A 194 11.27 -17.76 8.17
C TYR A 194 10.57 -17.11 6.97
N GLU A 195 9.44 -16.45 7.21
CA GLU A 195 8.58 -15.82 6.22
C GLU A 195 9.02 -14.39 5.87
N LYS A 196 8.53 -13.91 4.72
CA LYS A 196 8.66 -12.50 4.36
C LYS A 196 7.70 -11.66 5.20
N ILE A 197 8.12 -10.46 5.60
CA ILE A 197 7.26 -9.55 6.39
C ILE A 197 5.90 -9.25 5.74
N GLY A 198 5.84 -9.25 4.40
CA GLY A 198 4.59 -9.08 3.66
C GLY A 198 3.59 -10.22 3.90
N THR A 199 4.05 -11.45 4.07
CA THR A 199 3.24 -12.63 4.40
C THR A 199 2.68 -12.51 5.82
N VAL A 200 3.55 -12.21 6.79
CA VAL A 200 3.17 -11.99 8.20
C VAL A 200 2.10 -10.90 8.35
N LYS A 201 2.20 -9.82 7.56
CA LYS A 201 1.16 -8.78 7.56
C LYS A 201 -0.19 -9.28 7.02
N ARG A 202 -0.18 -10.20 6.06
CA ARG A 202 -1.42 -10.82 5.53
C ARG A 202 -2.04 -11.77 6.56
N GLU A 203 -1.22 -12.53 7.27
CA GLU A 203 -1.65 -13.34 8.42
C GLU A 203 -2.33 -12.49 9.49
N LEU A 204 -1.68 -11.42 9.95
CA LEU A 204 -2.29 -10.49 10.89
C LEU A 204 -3.57 -9.85 10.35
N THR A 205 -3.63 -9.52 9.06
CA THR A 205 -4.85 -8.95 8.47
C THR A 205 -6.01 -9.95 8.53
N SER A 206 -5.74 -11.22 8.24
CA SER A 206 -6.74 -12.29 8.22
C SER A 206 -7.24 -12.61 9.63
N ILE A 207 -6.33 -12.66 10.61
CA ILE A 207 -6.68 -12.87 12.02
C ILE A 207 -7.48 -11.70 12.59
N ARG A 208 -7.13 -10.45 12.25
CA ARG A 208 -7.92 -9.29 12.69
C ARG A 208 -9.34 -9.30 12.09
N LYS A 209 -9.53 -9.78 10.86
CA LYS A 209 -10.85 -9.96 10.27
C LYS A 209 -11.66 -11.00 11.04
N PHE A 210 -11.05 -12.14 11.35
CA PHE A 210 -11.68 -13.18 12.16
C PHE A 210 -12.03 -12.66 13.57
N SER A 211 -11.10 -11.99 14.23
CA SER A 211 -11.30 -11.37 15.54
C SER A 211 -12.44 -10.32 15.54
N GLY A 212 -12.52 -9.52 14.47
CA GLY A 212 -13.61 -8.56 14.25
C GLY A 212 -14.97 -9.26 14.09
N TYR A 213 -15.02 -10.35 13.32
CA TYR A 213 -16.22 -11.18 13.17
C TYR A 213 -16.72 -11.72 14.53
N LEU A 214 -15.81 -12.29 15.33
CA LEU A 214 -16.16 -12.82 16.66
C LEU A 214 -16.78 -11.74 17.54
N MET A 215 -16.23 -10.53 17.51
CA MET A 215 -16.77 -9.41 18.28
C MET A 215 -18.13 -8.95 17.75
N GLU A 216 -18.30 -8.85 16.43
CA GLU A 216 -19.56 -8.43 15.80
C GLU A 216 -20.71 -9.40 16.10
N LYS A 217 -20.42 -10.71 16.11
CA LYS A 217 -21.40 -11.76 16.42
C LYS A 217 -21.56 -12.04 17.91
N GLY A 218 -20.79 -11.38 18.77
CA GLY A 218 -20.83 -11.58 20.21
C GLY A 218 -20.35 -12.97 20.66
N VAL A 219 -19.53 -13.63 19.84
CA VAL A 219 -18.94 -14.94 20.14
C VAL A 219 -17.87 -14.75 21.22
N LYS A 220 -18.08 -15.40 22.37
CA LYS A 220 -17.20 -15.29 23.54
C LYS A 220 -16.16 -16.40 23.57
N ILE A 221 -15.14 -16.28 22.73
CA ILE A 221 -13.94 -17.11 22.82
C ILE A 221 -12.77 -16.29 23.36
N ASN A 222 -11.91 -16.92 24.17
CA ASN A 222 -10.70 -16.30 24.67
C ASN A 222 -9.43 -17.03 24.24
N SER A 223 -9.51 -18.31 23.87
CA SER A 223 -8.39 -19.07 23.31
C SER A 223 -8.72 -19.55 21.89
N CYS A 224 -7.70 -19.75 21.06
CA CYS A 224 -7.87 -20.48 19.81
C CYS A 224 -8.27 -21.94 20.04
N ALA A 225 -8.07 -22.51 21.23
CA ALA A 225 -8.56 -23.85 21.58
C ALA A 225 -10.09 -23.97 21.53
N ASP A 226 -10.80 -22.85 21.65
CA ASP A 226 -12.26 -22.79 21.60
C ASP A 226 -12.79 -22.67 20.15
N VAL A 227 -11.89 -22.63 19.16
CA VAL A 227 -12.27 -22.52 17.74
C VAL A 227 -12.57 -23.91 17.21
N ASP A 228 -13.86 -24.23 17.16
CA ASP A 228 -14.37 -25.46 16.59
C ASP A 228 -14.79 -25.30 15.12
N ARG A 229 -15.24 -26.43 14.56
CA ARG A 229 -15.64 -26.52 13.16
C ARG A 229 -16.88 -25.68 12.88
N ASP A 230 -17.86 -25.69 13.79
CA ASP A 230 -19.13 -24.98 13.62
C ASP A 230 -18.88 -23.46 13.52
N LEU A 231 -18.05 -22.91 14.41
CA LEU A 231 -17.65 -21.51 14.38
C LEU A 231 -16.89 -21.15 13.10
N LEU A 232 -16.00 -22.03 12.63
CA LEU A 232 -15.27 -21.82 11.38
C LEU A 232 -16.25 -21.77 10.19
N GLU A 233 -17.22 -22.68 10.11
CA GLU A 233 -18.18 -22.72 9.01
C GLU A 233 -19.04 -21.45 8.96
N GLU A 234 -19.52 -20.97 10.12
CA GLU A 234 -20.21 -19.68 10.19
C GLU A 234 -19.34 -18.52 9.69
N TYR A 235 -18.06 -18.52 10.04
CA TYR A 235 -17.11 -17.50 9.58
C TYR A 235 -16.86 -17.57 8.06
N LEU A 236 -16.77 -18.78 7.49
CA LEU A 236 -16.63 -18.97 6.04
C LEU A 236 -17.85 -18.44 5.28
N VAL A 237 -19.06 -18.69 5.80
CA VAL A 237 -20.31 -18.11 5.25
C VAL A 237 -20.27 -16.58 5.34
N TYR A 238 -19.83 -16.03 6.47
CA TYR A 238 -19.68 -14.59 6.66
C TYR A 238 -18.72 -13.96 5.65
N ILE A 239 -17.53 -14.55 5.43
CA ILE A 239 -16.57 -14.06 4.43
C ILE A 239 -17.16 -14.11 3.03
N ASN A 240 -17.89 -15.17 2.68
CA ASN A 240 -18.48 -15.29 1.35
C ASN A 240 -19.64 -14.31 1.12
N THR A 241 -20.36 -13.92 2.18
CA THR A 241 -21.52 -13.02 2.09
C THR A 241 -21.12 -11.55 2.19
N ASN A 242 -20.22 -11.21 3.12
CA ASN A 242 -19.85 -9.83 3.45
C ASN A 242 -18.43 -9.44 2.99
N GLY A 243 -17.63 -10.42 2.53
CA GLY A 243 -16.28 -10.18 2.04
C GLY A 243 -16.23 -9.75 0.57
N SER A 244 -15.02 -9.50 0.09
CA SER A 244 -14.78 -9.17 -1.31
C SER A 244 -14.75 -10.44 -2.16
N PHE A 245 -15.65 -10.58 -3.14
CA PHE A 245 -15.64 -11.72 -4.06
C PHE A 245 -14.26 -11.92 -4.73
N GLY A 246 -13.75 -13.16 -4.70
CA GLY A 246 -12.56 -13.60 -5.45
C GLY A 246 -11.31 -13.89 -4.61
N ARG A 247 -10.13 -13.70 -5.21
CA ARG A 247 -8.80 -14.07 -4.68
C ARG A 247 -8.47 -13.54 -3.27
N GLY A 248 -9.14 -12.47 -2.83
CA GLY A 248 -8.96 -11.93 -1.49
C GLY A 248 -9.37 -12.94 -0.41
N ASN A 249 -10.53 -13.58 -0.60
CA ASN A 249 -11.11 -14.49 0.39
C ASN A 249 -10.29 -15.79 0.53
N SER A 250 -9.80 -16.36 -0.57
CA SER A 250 -8.98 -17.57 -0.54
C SER A 250 -7.64 -17.34 0.17
N ASP A 251 -6.96 -16.22 -0.11
CA ASP A 251 -5.71 -15.85 0.58
C ASP A 251 -5.97 -15.61 2.06
N ASP A 252 -7.05 -14.89 2.42
CA ASP A 252 -7.41 -14.66 3.83
C ASP A 252 -7.63 -15.98 4.59
N ILE A 253 -8.36 -16.95 4.00
CA ILE A 253 -8.62 -18.26 4.60
C ILE A 253 -7.32 -19.07 4.77
N LEU A 254 -6.48 -19.10 3.73
CA LEU A 254 -5.17 -19.78 3.79
C LEU A 254 -4.27 -19.19 4.88
N LYS A 255 -4.30 -17.87 5.07
CA LYS A 255 -3.51 -17.19 6.09
C LYS A 255 -4.08 -17.37 7.50
N LEU A 256 -5.40 -17.43 7.64
CA LEU A 256 -6.02 -17.81 8.91
C LEU A 256 -5.63 -19.25 9.29
N ARG A 257 -5.78 -20.19 8.35
CA ARG A 257 -5.36 -21.59 8.52
C ARG A 257 -3.91 -21.72 8.98
N ALA A 258 -2.98 -21.08 8.28
CA ALA A 258 -1.57 -21.16 8.60
C ALA A 258 -1.24 -20.69 10.04
N VAL A 259 -1.93 -19.65 10.53
CA VAL A 259 -1.73 -19.18 11.91
C VAL A 259 -2.35 -20.15 12.93
N LEU A 260 -3.58 -20.63 12.68
CA LEU A 260 -4.25 -21.57 13.60
C LEU A 260 -3.54 -22.91 13.69
N GLU A 261 -3.04 -23.46 12.58
CA GLU A 261 -2.23 -24.69 12.58
C GLU A 261 -0.94 -24.49 13.39
N SER A 262 -0.28 -23.33 13.27
CA SER A 262 0.91 -23.02 14.05
C SER A 262 0.60 -22.86 15.55
N ILE A 263 -0.53 -22.26 15.90
CA ILE A 263 -0.99 -22.20 17.30
C ILE A 263 -1.28 -23.61 17.82
N GLY A 264 -1.96 -24.45 17.02
CA GLY A 264 -2.23 -25.85 17.34
C GLY A 264 -0.96 -26.61 17.71
N LYS A 265 0.10 -26.46 16.91
CA LYS A 265 1.41 -27.08 17.16
C LYS A 265 2.12 -26.52 18.39
N LEU A 266 2.01 -25.20 18.64
CA LEU A 266 2.69 -24.55 19.76
C LEU A 266 2.06 -24.90 21.11
N TYR A 267 0.74 -25.03 21.17
CA TYR A 267 -0.01 -25.21 22.41
C TYR A 267 -0.61 -26.62 22.57
N GLY A 268 -0.46 -27.50 21.58
CA GLY A 268 -0.99 -28.85 21.60
C GLY A 268 -2.49 -28.95 21.25
N TYR A 269 -3.06 -27.94 20.59
CA TYR A 269 -4.46 -27.96 20.13
C TYR A 269 -4.56 -28.71 18.80
N SER A 270 -4.50 -30.05 18.88
CA SER A 270 -4.45 -30.93 17.70
C SER A 270 -5.63 -30.74 16.74
N HIS A 271 -6.81 -30.36 17.25
CA HIS A 271 -7.99 -30.11 16.42
C HIS A 271 -7.80 -28.92 15.46
N LEU A 272 -6.95 -27.93 15.77
CA LEU A 272 -6.67 -26.80 14.89
C LEU A 272 -5.89 -27.22 13.63
N GLU A 273 -5.15 -28.32 13.70
CA GLU A 273 -4.38 -28.85 12.57
C GLU A 273 -5.27 -29.50 11.52
N SER A 274 -6.45 -30.01 11.91
CA SER A 274 -7.43 -30.65 11.03
C SER A 274 -8.69 -29.81 10.80
N LEU A 275 -8.74 -28.59 11.34
CA LEU A 275 -9.93 -27.74 11.31
C LEU A 275 -10.36 -27.35 9.88
N PHE A 276 -9.40 -27.14 8.98
CA PHE A 276 -9.64 -26.75 7.59
C PHE A 276 -9.56 -27.93 6.64
N ILE A 277 -10.58 -28.11 5.81
CA ILE A 277 -10.60 -29.02 4.68
C ILE A 277 -10.37 -28.26 3.37
N ASN A 278 -9.87 -28.95 2.34
CA ASN A 278 -9.51 -28.29 1.08
C ASN A 278 -10.72 -27.64 0.36
N THR A 279 -11.93 -28.13 0.61
CA THR A 279 -13.18 -27.59 0.07
C THR A 279 -13.61 -26.27 0.73
N ASP A 280 -13.06 -25.92 1.89
CA ASP A 280 -13.35 -24.63 2.55
C ASP A 280 -12.71 -23.45 1.82
N ILE A 281 -11.68 -23.72 1.03
CA ILE A 281 -10.93 -22.70 0.32
C ILE A 281 -11.68 -22.43 -0.99
N PRO A 282 -12.31 -21.26 -1.15
CA PRO A 282 -13.05 -20.95 -2.35
C PRO A 282 -12.10 -20.95 -3.55
N PRO A 283 -12.56 -21.42 -4.73
CA PRO A 283 -11.74 -21.40 -5.93
C PRO A 283 -11.32 -19.97 -6.24
N GLU A 284 -10.03 -19.77 -6.56
CA GLU A 284 -9.54 -18.46 -6.94
C GLU A 284 -10.24 -18.00 -8.23
N VAL A 285 -11.06 -16.95 -8.13
CA VAL A 285 -11.50 -16.21 -9.32
C VAL A 285 -10.25 -15.63 -9.97
N GLN A 286 -9.87 -16.20 -11.11
CA GLN A 286 -8.71 -15.75 -11.85
C GLN A 286 -9.00 -14.32 -12.37
N PRO A 287 -8.24 -13.31 -11.93
CA PRO A 287 -8.47 -11.95 -12.39
C PRO A 287 -8.24 -11.90 -13.91
N VAL A 288 -9.08 -11.14 -14.62
CA VAL A 288 -8.91 -10.91 -16.06
C VAL A 288 -7.50 -10.36 -16.28
N PHE A 289 -6.69 -11.15 -16.98
CA PHE A 289 -5.30 -10.80 -17.25
C PHE A 289 -5.30 -9.81 -18.42
N ARG A 290 -5.23 -8.51 -18.09
CA ARG A 290 -5.21 -7.40 -19.07
C ARG A 290 -3.79 -6.89 -19.33
N ALA A 291 -3.49 -6.63 -20.60
CA ALA A 291 -2.35 -5.86 -21.08
C ALA A 291 -2.85 -4.58 -21.77
N TYR A 292 -2.05 -3.52 -21.73
CA TYR A 292 -2.32 -2.27 -22.45
C TYR A 292 -1.72 -2.32 -23.85
N SER A 293 -2.43 -1.73 -24.83
CA SER A 293 -2.04 -1.56 -26.23
C SER A 293 -0.87 -0.58 -26.40
N ASP A 294 -0.23 -0.60 -27.57
CA ASP A 294 0.88 0.31 -27.86
C ASP A 294 0.41 1.79 -27.84
N GLU A 295 -0.81 2.08 -28.29
CA GLU A 295 -1.39 3.43 -28.25
C GLU A 295 -1.75 3.88 -26.83
N GLU A 296 -2.29 2.98 -26.00
CA GLU A 296 -2.50 3.23 -24.57
C GLU A 296 -1.19 3.55 -23.86
N LEU A 297 -0.14 2.78 -24.11
CA LEU A 297 1.17 3.01 -23.51
C LEU A 297 1.85 4.29 -24.03
N LYS A 298 1.72 4.61 -25.32
CA LYS A 298 2.22 5.89 -25.88
C LYS A 298 1.56 7.08 -25.20
N ARG A 299 0.23 7.07 -25.08
CA ARG A 299 -0.55 8.10 -24.38
C ARG A 299 -0.11 8.24 -22.93
N LEU A 300 0.04 7.14 -22.19
CA LEU A 300 0.56 7.20 -20.83
C LEU A 300 1.97 7.80 -20.78
N ASN A 301 2.88 7.32 -21.63
CA ASN A 301 4.28 7.74 -21.64
C ASN A 301 4.46 9.22 -21.97
N ALA A 302 3.62 9.78 -22.86
CA ALA A 302 3.61 11.21 -23.14
C ALA A 302 3.42 12.03 -21.86
N HIS A 303 2.56 11.58 -20.95
CA HIS A 303 2.32 12.26 -19.67
C HIS A 303 3.30 11.86 -18.56
N ILE A 304 3.94 10.68 -18.61
CA ILE A 304 4.99 10.30 -17.65
C ILE A 304 6.14 11.32 -17.65
N THR A 305 6.41 11.96 -18.79
CA THR A 305 7.43 13.03 -18.90
C THR A 305 7.15 14.25 -18.02
N LYS A 306 5.90 14.44 -17.55
CA LYS A 306 5.52 15.50 -16.61
C LYS A 306 5.89 15.17 -15.16
N LEU A 307 6.27 13.92 -14.87
CA LEU A 307 6.82 13.55 -13.56
C LEU A 307 8.22 14.16 -13.39
N ASP A 308 8.67 14.19 -12.14
CA ASP A 308 10.09 14.43 -11.83
C ASP A 308 10.99 13.55 -12.71
N ILE A 309 12.08 14.13 -13.22
CA ILE A 309 12.91 13.53 -14.27
C ILE A 309 13.39 12.12 -13.88
N GLN A 310 13.75 11.91 -12.61
CA GLN A 310 14.26 10.63 -12.16
C GLN A 310 13.14 9.58 -12.03
N LEU A 311 11.92 10.01 -11.71
CA LEU A 311 10.75 9.14 -11.74
C LEU A 311 10.32 8.80 -13.16
N ALA A 312 10.40 9.74 -14.10
CA ALA A 312 10.16 9.47 -15.51
C ALA A 312 11.16 8.43 -16.04
N ARG A 313 12.46 8.59 -15.75
CA ARG A 313 13.49 7.59 -16.07
C ARG A 313 13.16 6.23 -15.46
N CYS A 314 12.79 6.18 -14.17
CA CYS A 314 12.40 4.94 -13.50
C CYS A 314 11.25 4.23 -14.22
N MET A 315 10.23 4.97 -14.65
CA MET A 315 9.05 4.42 -15.32
C MET A 315 9.39 3.88 -16.72
N VAL A 316 10.18 4.63 -17.50
CA VAL A 316 10.60 4.21 -18.84
C VAL A 316 11.53 2.99 -18.77
N ILE A 317 12.51 3.00 -17.84
CA ILE A 317 13.36 1.83 -17.59
C ILE A 317 12.52 0.62 -17.15
N HIS A 318 11.54 0.83 -16.26
CA HIS A 318 10.63 -0.24 -15.86
C HIS A 318 9.87 -0.84 -17.04
N GLN A 319 9.38 0.01 -17.95
CA GLN A 319 8.68 -0.43 -19.16
C GLN A 319 9.60 -1.20 -20.11
N MET A 320 10.78 -0.66 -20.43
CA MET A 320 11.73 -1.28 -21.37
C MET A 320 12.30 -2.60 -20.84
N LEU A 321 12.44 -2.73 -19.52
CA LEU A 321 12.91 -3.97 -18.91
C LEU A 321 11.81 -5.03 -18.80
N GLY A 322 10.52 -4.67 -18.72
CA GLY A 322 9.44 -5.64 -18.52
C GLY A 322 9.58 -6.48 -17.23
N THR A 323 10.38 -6.02 -16.27
CA THR A 323 10.62 -6.71 -14.99
C THR A 323 9.50 -6.40 -14.00
N ARG A 324 9.59 -6.90 -12.76
CA ARG A 324 8.70 -6.41 -11.70
C ARG A 324 9.16 -5.04 -11.26
N ILE A 325 8.23 -4.17 -10.85
CA ILE A 325 8.61 -2.82 -10.36
C ILE A 325 9.57 -2.89 -9.17
N SER A 326 9.46 -3.94 -8.34
CA SER A 326 10.43 -4.18 -7.27
C SER A 326 11.85 -4.30 -7.80
N ASP A 327 12.03 -5.03 -8.89
CA ASP A 327 13.33 -5.32 -9.47
C ASP A 327 13.92 -4.06 -10.10
N THR A 328 13.08 -3.16 -10.66
CA THR A 328 13.51 -1.85 -11.17
C THR A 328 13.91 -0.90 -10.04
N LEU A 329 13.10 -0.82 -8.97
CA LEU A 329 13.37 0.06 -7.83
C LEU A 329 14.60 -0.37 -7.03
N THR A 330 15.01 -1.64 -7.13
CA THR A 330 16.22 -2.19 -6.50
C THR A 330 17.36 -2.43 -7.49
N LEU A 331 17.37 -1.76 -8.66
CA LEU A 331 18.53 -1.80 -9.54
C LEU A 331 19.74 -1.15 -8.86
N HIS A 332 20.86 -1.87 -8.87
CA HIS A 332 22.13 -1.38 -8.34
C HIS A 332 22.82 -0.44 -9.32
N THR A 333 23.67 0.46 -8.81
CA THR A 333 24.44 1.41 -9.63
C THR A 333 25.49 0.73 -10.52
N ASP A 334 25.90 -0.50 -10.20
CA ASP A 334 26.84 -1.33 -10.95
C ASP A 334 26.16 -2.40 -11.83
N CYS A 335 24.87 -2.22 -12.15
CA CYS A 335 24.08 -3.24 -12.87
C CYS A 335 24.45 -3.42 -14.35
N LEU A 336 25.31 -2.58 -14.93
CA LEU A 336 25.67 -2.61 -16.35
C LEU A 336 27.03 -3.29 -16.56
N SER A 337 27.10 -4.18 -17.56
CA SER A 337 28.36 -4.83 -17.97
C SER A 337 28.37 -5.08 -19.48
N LYS A 338 29.55 -5.36 -20.04
CA LYS A 338 29.70 -5.80 -21.44
C LYS A 338 30.15 -7.25 -21.50
N ARG A 339 29.51 -8.06 -22.33
CA ARG A 339 29.92 -9.45 -22.61
C ARG A 339 29.79 -9.75 -24.09
N ASN A 340 30.86 -10.24 -24.71
CA ASN A 340 30.90 -10.59 -26.13
C ASN A 340 30.38 -9.45 -27.05
N GLY A 341 30.72 -8.20 -26.74
CA GLY A 341 30.26 -7.03 -27.49
C GLY A 341 28.80 -6.60 -27.24
N LEU A 342 28.04 -7.35 -26.44
CA LEU A 342 26.67 -7.00 -26.05
C LEU A 342 26.64 -6.28 -24.72
N ASP A 343 25.79 -5.26 -24.61
CA ASP A 343 25.47 -4.62 -23.35
C ASP A 343 24.50 -5.49 -22.54
N ILE A 344 24.91 -5.82 -21.32
CA ILE A 344 24.20 -6.73 -20.41
C ILE A 344 23.80 -5.98 -19.15
N ILE A 345 22.54 -6.16 -18.73
CA ILE A 345 22.06 -5.75 -17.42
C ILE A 345 22.01 -6.94 -16.46
N ARG A 346 22.50 -6.75 -15.24
CA ARG A 346 22.32 -7.64 -14.09
C ARG A 346 21.16 -7.17 -13.23
N ILE A 347 20.24 -8.08 -12.91
CA ILE A 347 19.07 -7.78 -12.08
C ILE A 347 19.01 -8.78 -10.92
N ASP A 348 19.29 -8.29 -9.72
CA ASP A 348 19.19 -9.05 -8.48
C ASP A 348 17.73 -9.06 -7.97
N GLN A 349 16.96 -10.08 -8.36
CA GLN A 349 15.54 -10.13 -8.01
C GLN A 349 15.33 -10.39 -6.51
N VAL A 350 14.53 -9.53 -5.87
CA VAL A 350 14.21 -9.58 -4.43
C VAL A 350 13.64 -10.93 -3.96
N LYS A 351 12.91 -11.64 -4.83
CA LYS A 351 12.19 -12.87 -4.48
C LYS A 351 12.82 -14.17 -4.98
N THR A 352 13.72 -14.08 -5.94
CA THR A 352 14.08 -15.24 -6.75
C THR A 352 15.58 -15.37 -6.87
N ARG A 353 16.16 -14.95 -7.99
CA ARG A 353 17.57 -15.11 -8.29
C ARG A 353 18.04 -13.90 -9.07
N THR A 354 19.34 -13.70 -9.06
CA THR A 354 19.99 -12.84 -10.03
C THR A 354 19.81 -13.44 -11.42
N PHE A 355 19.48 -12.60 -12.38
CA PHE A 355 19.52 -12.96 -13.79
C PHE A 355 20.06 -11.80 -14.61
N GLU A 356 20.54 -12.14 -15.79
CA GLU A 356 21.16 -11.20 -16.71
C GLU A 356 20.50 -11.31 -18.06
N LYS A 357 20.41 -10.19 -18.77
CA LYS A 357 19.90 -10.17 -20.13
C LYS A 357 20.55 -9.06 -20.97
N PRO A 358 20.61 -9.24 -22.29
CA PRO A 358 21.03 -8.17 -23.18
C PRO A 358 20.02 -7.02 -23.16
N ILE A 359 20.51 -5.81 -23.32
CA ILE A 359 19.73 -4.58 -23.43
C ILE A 359 20.23 -3.72 -24.60
N SER A 360 19.38 -2.80 -25.07
CA SER A 360 19.74 -1.89 -26.15
C SER A 360 20.65 -0.76 -25.67
N ALA A 361 21.41 -0.16 -26.58
CA ALA A 361 22.29 0.96 -26.28
C ALA A 361 21.53 2.17 -25.73
N GLU A 362 20.30 2.39 -26.18
CA GLU A 362 19.43 3.47 -25.67
C GLU A 362 19.06 3.23 -24.20
N LEU A 363 18.77 1.97 -23.83
CA LEU A 363 18.48 1.62 -22.44
C LEU A 363 19.73 1.76 -21.55
N VAL A 364 20.90 1.39 -22.05
CA VAL A 364 22.19 1.63 -21.36
C VAL A 364 22.38 3.12 -21.09
N ALA A 365 22.22 3.96 -22.11
CA ALA A 365 22.36 5.40 -21.98
C ALA A 365 21.34 6.00 -20.98
N LEU A 366 20.11 5.50 -20.97
CA LEU A 366 19.07 5.93 -20.04
C LEU A 366 19.39 5.53 -18.59
N ILE A 367 19.89 4.30 -18.37
CA ILE A 367 20.32 3.81 -17.07
C ILE A 367 21.52 4.61 -16.57
N GLN A 368 22.51 4.89 -17.42
CA GLN A 368 23.67 5.70 -17.06
C GLN A 368 23.24 7.10 -16.62
N LYS A 369 22.36 7.77 -17.37
CA LYS A 369 21.78 9.07 -16.97
C LYS A 369 21.03 9.01 -15.63
N ALA A 370 20.40 7.88 -15.32
CA ALA A 370 19.74 7.70 -14.03
C ALA A 370 20.76 7.52 -12.90
N ILE A 371 21.86 6.80 -13.13
CA ILE A 371 22.98 6.65 -12.18
C ILE A 371 23.62 8.01 -11.89
N ASP A 372 23.98 8.75 -12.94
CA ASP A 372 24.64 10.04 -12.84
C ASP A 372 23.78 11.03 -12.06
N CYS A 373 22.48 11.10 -12.36
CA CYS A 373 21.53 11.97 -11.66
C CYS A 373 21.45 11.68 -10.16
N THR A 374 21.51 10.41 -9.76
CA THR A 374 21.49 10.03 -8.34
C THR A 374 22.83 10.34 -7.69
N TYR A 375 23.94 10.13 -8.41
CA TYR A 375 25.27 10.46 -7.92
C TYR A 375 25.46 11.96 -7.70
N ASP A 376 25.03 12.79 -8.65
CA ASP A 376 25.11 14.26 -8.55
C ASP A 376 24.31 14.80 -7.36
N GLN A 377 23.19 14.14 -7.02
CA GLN A 377 22.31 14.59 -5.95
C GLN A 377 22.67 14.03 -4.57
N TYR A 378 23.12 12.78 -4.49
CA TYR A 378 23.27 12.04 -3.23
C TYR A 378 24.67 11.41 -3.03
N GLY A 379 25.56 11.53 -4.01
CA GLY A 379 26.85 10.84 -4.03
C GLY A 379 26.72 9.33 -4.26
N LYS A 380 27.71 8.58 -3.80
CA LYS A 380 27.76 7.12 -3.96
C LYS A 380 26.62 6.45 -3.18
N THR A 381 25.78 5.73 -3.91
CA THR A 381 24.64 4.97 -3.36
C THR A 381 24.62 3.54 -3.93
N GLU A 382 23.95 2.63 -3.22
CA GLU A 382 23.80 1.23 -3.65
C GLU A 382 22.82 1.10 -4.82
N TYR A 383 21.69 1.81 -4.75
CA TYR A 383 20.61 1.73 -5.74
C TYR A 383 20.55 2.96 -6.65
N ILE A 384 20.09 2.77 -7.88
CA ILE A 384 19.89 3.86 -8.84
C ILE A 384 18.75 4.78 -8.38
N PHE A 385 17.64 4.21 -7.90
CA PHE A 385 16.47 4.98 -7.46
C PHE A 385 16.39 4.94 -5.94
N VAL A 386 16.62 6.06 -5.27
CA VAL A 386 16.75 6.13 -3.82
C VAL A 386 15.62 6.92 -3.14
N ASP A 387 15.39 6.68 -1.86
CA ASP A 387 14.49 7.49 -1.03
C ASP A 387 15.16 8.82 -0.69
N ALA A 388 14.53 9.93 -1.06
CA ALA A 388 15.09 11.27 -0.85
C ALA A 388 15.40 11.60 0.63
N LYS A 389 14.73 10.95 1.58
CA LYS A 389 14.97 11.14 3.02
C LYS A 389 16.00 10.18 3.58
N ALA A 390 16.25 9.07 2.90
CA ALA A 390 17.21 8.04 3.31
C ALA A 390 17.85 7.42 2.06
N PRO A 391 18.86 8.08 1.45
CA PRO A 391 19.45 7.64 0.18
C PRO A 391 20.11 6.26 0.20
N SER A 392 20.34 5.70 1.39
CA SER A 392 20.78 4.30 1.56
C SER A 392 19.69 3.27 1.28
N ARG A 393 18.43 3.70 1.07
CA ARG A 393 17.30 2.82 0.76
C ARG A 393 16.79 3.10 -0.65
N PRO A 394 16.25 2.07 -1.33
CA PRO A 394 15.63 2.28 -2.63
C PRO A 394 14.35 3.10 -2.48
N LEU A 395 13.95 3.72 -3.59
CA LEU A 395 12.71 4.47 -3.71
C LEU A 395 11.51 3.55 -3.37
N GLN A 396 10.63 4.03 -2.49
CA GLN A 396 9.48 3.25 -2.04
C GLN A 396 8.42 3.10 -3.15
N TYR A 397 7.89 1.88 -3.30
CA TYR A 397 6.85 1.60 -4.30
C TYR A 397 5.59 2.45 -4.08
N THR A 398 5.24 2.72 -2.82
CA THR A 398 4.11 3.59 -2.46
C THR A 398 4.29 5.02 -2.97
N THR A 399 5.51 5.55 -2.93
CA THR A 399 5.84 6.90 -3.42
C THR A 399 5.61 7.02 -4.92
N ILE A 400 6.19 6.11 -5.72
CA ILE A 400 6.01 6.12 -7.17
C ILE A 400 4.55 5.86 -7.55
N LYS A 401 3.91 4.90 -6.88
CA LYS A 401 2.48 4.59 -7.10
C LYS A 401 1.59 5.80 -6.86
N HIS A 402 1.80 6.53 -5.77
CA HIS A 402 1.02 7.72 -5.46
C HIS A 402 1.19 8.82 -6.51
N LYS A 403 2.43 9.05 -6.98
CA LYS A 403 2.71 10.07 -7.99
C LYS A 403 2.09 9.70 -9.35
N VAL A 404 2.23 8.45 -9.78
CA VAL A 404 1.65 7.98 -11.05
C VAL A 404 0.11 7.99 -11.01
N LEU A 405 -0.51 7.49 -9.93
CA LEU A 405 -1.99 7.52 -9.82
C LEU A 405 -2.53 8.95 -9.73
N ARG A 406 -1.79 9.87 -9.09
CA ARG A 406 -2.17 11.29 -9.09
C ARG A 406 -2.13 11.88 -10.50
N LEU A 407 -1.06 11.61 -11.25
CA LEU A 407 -0.92 12.04 -12.65
C LEU A 407 -2.09 11.50 -13.50
N ILE A 408 -2.38 10.20 -13.40
CA ILE A 408 -3.49 9.56 -14.12
C ILE A 408 -4.82 10.27 -13.81
N LYS A 409 -5.09 10.55 -12.53
CA LYS A 409 -6.32 11.25 -12.12
C LYS A 409 -6.35 12.71 -12.58
N SER A 410 -5.26 13.46 -12.45
CA SER A 410 -5.23 14.89 -12.78
C SER A 410 -5.30 15.17 -14.27
N GLU A 411 -4.77 14.26 -15.08
CA GLU A 411 -4.73 14.36 -16.54
C GLU A 411 -5.86 13.54 -17.20
N ASP A 412 -6.78 12.96 -16.40
CA ASP A 412 -7.85 12.06 -16.83
C ASP A 412 -7.41 10.99 -17.85
N LEU A 413 -6.28 10.34 -17.56
CA LEU A 413 -5.70 9.35 -18.48
C LEU A 413 -6.57 8.09 -18.48
N ARG A 414 -7.25 7.85 -19.60
CA ARG A 414 -8.12 6.71 -19.83
C ARG A 414 -7.52 5.72 -20.81
N ASP A 415 -7.86 4.46 -20.60
CA ASP A 415 -7.63 3.36 -21.51
C ASP A 415 -8.63 3.39 -22.69
N ASP A 416 -8.52 2.43 -23.60
CA ASP A 416 -9.35 2.37 -24.82
C ASP A 416 -10.83 2.07 -24.52
N ASP A 417 -11.14 1.57 -23.32
CA ASP A 417 -12.52 1.36 -22.84
C ASP A 417 -13.07 2.58 -22.07
N GLY A 418 -12.35 3.69 -22.06
CA GLY A 418 -12.73 4.91 -21.34
C GLY A 418 -12.57 4.82 -19.82
N LYS A 419 -11.91 3.80 -19.28
CA LYS A 419 -11.64 3.67 -17.84
C LYS A 419 -10.29 4.26 -17.49
N LEU A 420 -10.14 4.83 -16.29
CA LEU A 420 -8.86 5.37 -15.84
C LEU A 420 -7.78 4.27 -15.83
N PHE A 421 -6.56 4.62 -16.25
CA PHE A 421 -5.41 3.72 -16.18
C PHE A 421 -5.22 3.16 -14.76
N GLN A 422 -4.94 1.87 -14.67
CA GLN A 422 -4.63 1.19 -13.42
C GLN A 422 -3.13 0.95 -13.29
N PHE A 423 -2.52 1.53 -12.26
CA PHE A 423 -1.11 1.32 -11.98
C PHE A 423 -0.86 0.15 -11.03
N SER A 424 -0.77 -1.06 -11.60
CA SER A 424 -0.38 -2.29 -10.88
C SER A 424 1.13 -2.55 -10.96
N SER A 425 1.67 -3.31 -10.01
CA SER A 425 3.09 -3.69 -9.97
C SER A 425 3.57 -4.55 -11.15
N HIS A 426 2.65 -5.04 -11.99
CA HIS A 426 2.92 -5.88 -13.14
C HIS A 426 2.39 -5.28 -14.45
N MET A 427 1.95 -4.02 -14.45
CA MET A 427 1.37 -3.35 -15.61
C MET A 427 2.26 -3.48 -16.86
N PHE A 428 3.47 -2.94 -16.83
CA PHE A 428 4.36 -3.00 -18.00
C PHE A 428 4.90 -4.39 -18.29
N ARG A 429 5.11 -5.21 -17.26
CA ARG A 429 5.53 -6.60 -17.42
C ARG A 429 4.55 -7.40 -18.29
N ARG A 430 3.25 -7.15 -18.13
CA ARG A 430 2.22 -7.84 -18.92
C ARG A 430 2.27 -7.42 -20.38
N SER A 431 2.26 -6.12 -20.66
CA SER A 431 2.37 -5.61 -22.04
C SER A 431 3.68 -6.04 -22.70
N TYR A 432 4.80 -5.98 -21.98
CA TYR A 432 6.09 -6.46 -22.50
C TYR A 432 6.04 -7.96 -22.81
N GLY A 433 5.46 -8.79 -21.92
CA GLY A 433 5.29 -10.22 -22.17
C GLY A 433 4.45 -10.52 -23.41
N VAL A 434 3.38 -9.75 -23.66
CA VAL A 434 2.59 -9.83 -24.90
C VAL A 434 3.44 -9.48 -26.12
N LYS A 435 4.22 -8.39 -26.04
CA LYS A 435 5.05 -7.97 -27.16
C LYS A 435 6.09 -9.02 -27.53
N LEU A 436 6.68 -9.68 -26.54
CA LEU A 436 7.59 -10.81 -26.79
C LEU A 436 6.88 -11.98 -27.50
N THR A 437 5.60 -12.24 -27.19
CA THR A 437 4.83 -13.28 -27.90
C THR A 437 4.46 -12.88 -29.33
N GLU A 438 4.16 -11.61 -29.58
CA GLU A 438 3.89 -11.07 -30.93
C GLU A 438 5.13 -11.13 -31.83
N MET A 439 6.33 -11.01 -31.25
CA MET A 439 7.61 -11.21 -31.97
C MET A 439 7.94 -12.69 -32.22
N HIS A 440 7.02 -13.62 -31.93
CA HIS A 440 7.16 -15.06 -32.14
C HIS A 440 8.39 -15.71 -31.49
N LEU A 441 8.92 -15.12 -30.41
CA LEU A 441 10.00 -15.71 -29.62
C LEU A 441 9.52 -17.00 -28.94
N ASP A 442 10.40 -17.98 -28.73
CA ASP A 442 10.04 -19.21 -28.02
C ASP A 442 9.80 -18.97 -26.52
N ASP A 443 9.02 -19.84 -25.89
CA ASP A 443 8.58 -19.67 -24.50
C ASP A 443 9.73 -19.67 -23.49
N TRP A 444 10.85 -20.35 -23.77
CA TRP A 444 12.04 -20.34 -22.90
C TRP A 444 12.75 -18.98 -22.96
N THR A 445 12.91 -18.42 -24.15
CA THR A 445 13.48 -17.08 -24.33
C THR A 445 12.62 -16.02 -23.63
N ILE A 446 11.29 -16.09 -23.77
CA ILE A 446 10.37 -15.19 -23.08
C ILE A 446 10.52 -15.30 -21.56
N ALA A 447 10.52 -16.53 -21.03
CA ALA A 447 10.70 -16.78 -19.60
C ALA A 447 12.03 -16.22 -19.10
N LYS A 448 13.12 -16.39 -19.85
CA LYS A 448 14.46 -15.90 -19.49
C LYS A 448 14.53 -14.37 -19.50
N LEU A 449 14.01 -13.71 -20.53
CA LEU A 449 13.97 -12.24 -20.64
C LEU A 449 13.15 -11.56 -19.54
N LEU A 450 12.10 -12.26 -19.08
CA LEU A 450 11.27 -11.81 -17.97
C LEU A 450 11.82 -12.21 -16.60
N GLY A 451 12.84 -13.06 -16.51
CA GLY A 451 13.35 -13.58 -15.24
C GLY A 451 12.34 -14.49 -14.52
N HIS A 452 11.66 -15.35 -15.26
CA HIS A 452 10.83 -16.44 -14.73
C HIS A 452 11.69 -17.66 -14.36
N LYS A 453 11.21 -18.46 -13.41
CA LYS A 453 11.85 -19.75 -13.05
C LYS A 453 11.48 -20.86 -14.04
N ASN A 454 10.30 -20.80 -14.63
CA ASN A 454 9.75 -21.78 -15.56
C ASN A 454 8.82 -21.08 -16.57
N ILE A 455 8.35 -21.85 -17.55
CA ILE A 455 7.49 -21.36 -18.64
C ILE A 455 6.00 -21.29 -18.29
N SER A 456 5.59 -21.74 -17.09
CA SER A 456 4.17 -21.85 -16.71
C SER A 456 3.41 -20.53 -16.82
N ALA A 457 4.09 -19.41 -16.56
CA ALA A 457 3.50 -18.08 -16.67
C ALA A 457 3.37 -17.56 -18.12
N VAL A 458 4.12 -18.11 -19.07
CA VAL A 458 4.19 -17.62 -20.46
C VAL A 458 2.88 -17.87 -21.22
N LYS A 459 2.18 -18.96 -20.91
CA LYS A 459 0.85 -19.29 -21.48
C LYS A 459 -0.16 -18.15 -21.34
N HIS A 460 -0.05 -17.34 -20.29
CA HIS A 460 -0.96 -16.21 -20.06
C HIS A 460 -0.71 -15.08 -21.06
N TYR A 461 0.53 -14.84 -21.47
CA TYR A 461 0.85 -13.86 -22.50
C TYR A 461 0.41 -14.33 -23.88
N ARG A 462 0.64 -15.61 -24.20
CA ARG A 462 0.18 -16.23 -25.46
C ARG A 462 -1.33 -16.13 -25.62
N LYS A 463 -2.08 -16.51 -24.58
CA LYS A 463 -3.54 -16.42 -24.59
C LYS A 463 -4.01 -14.99 -24.88
N MET A 464 -3.37 -13.99 -24.29
CA MET A 464 -3.71 -12.59 -24.54
C MET A 464 -3.35 -12.13 -25.95
N SER A 465 -2.15 -12.43 -26.44
CA SER A 465 -1.74 -12.04 -27.80
C SER A 465 -2.73 -12.60 -28.83
N ASN A 466 -3.15 -13.85 -28.67
CA ASN A 466 -4.20 -14.44 -29.50
C ASN A 466 -5.55 -13.73 -29.36
N GLN A 467 -5.94 -13.33 -28.13
CA GLN A 467 -7.17 -12.58 -27.90
C GLN A 467 -7.14 -11.19 -28.54
N LEU A 468 -6.02 -10.47 -28.40
CA LEU A 468 -5.82 -9.14 -29.01
C LEU A 468 -5.86 -9.24 -30.53
N LEU A 469 -5.15 -10.20 -31.13
CA LEU A 469 -5.20 -10.44 -32.57
C LEU A 469 -6.63 -10.76 -33.07
N ALA A 470 -7.38 -11.57 -32.31
CA ALA A 470 -8.76 -11.89 -32.65
C ALA A 470 -9.69 -10.66 -32.57
N GLU A 471 -9.44 -9.77 -31.61
CA GLU A 471 -10.20 -8.54 -31.42
C GLU A 471 -9.83 -7.46 -32.46
N GLU A 472 -8.56 -7.29 -32.78
CA GLU A 472 -8.10 -6.44 -33.89
C GLU A 472 -8.69 -6.90 -35.23
N THR A 473 -8.66 -8.22 -35.50
CA THR A 473 -9.27 -8.80 -36.71
C THR A 473 -10.77 -8.52 -36.75
N ARG A 474 -11.47 -8.60 -35.60
CA ARG A 474 -12.90 -8.29 -35.51
C ARG A 474 -13.18 -6.81 -35.78
N LYS A 475 -12.42 -5.89 -35.17
CA LYS A 475 -12.54 -4.45 -35.42
C LYS A 475 -12.27 -4.10 -36.89
N ALA A 476 -11.25 -4.71 -37.49
CA ALA A 476 -10.96 -4.56 -38.91
C ALA A 476 -12.12 -5.04 -39.80
N ARG A 477 -12.71 -6.20 -39.49
CA ARG A 477 -13.91 -6.71 -40.19
C ARG A 477 -15.12 -5.82 -40.01
N GLU A 478 -15.39 -5.32 -38.81
CA GLU A 478 -16.49 -4.39 -38.53
C GLU A 478 -16.30 -3.06 -39.28
N GLN A 479 -15.06 -2.58 -39.39
CA GLN A 479 -14.74 -1.38 -40.16
C GLN A 479 -14.88 -1.62 -41.66
N GLN A 480 -14.40 -2.75 -42.19
CA GLN A 480 -14.64 -3.17 -43.57
C GLN A 480 -16.14 -3.30 -43.86
N THR A 481 -16.90 -3.90 -42.94
CA THR A 481 -18.37 -4.03 -43.04
C THR A 481 -19.03 -2.65 -43.06
N ARG A 482 -18.61 -1.72 -42.20
CA ARG A 482 -19.10 -0.33 -42.21
C ARG A 482 -18.78 0.40 -43.51
N ILE A 483 -17.57 0.24 -44.06
CA ILE A 483 -17.19 0.82 -45.35
C ILE A 483 -18.02 0.22 -46.48
N LEU A 484 -18.22 -1.11 -46.48
CA LEU A 484 -19.10 -1.81 -47.41
C LEU A 484 -20.53 -1.29 -47.34
N LEU A 485 -21.10 -1.20 -46.14
CA LEU A 485 -22.45 -0.66 -45.94
C LEU A 485 -22.56 0.80 -46.40
N ALA A 486 -21.58 1.65 -46.10
CA ALA A 486 -21.56 3.04 -46.55
C ALA A 486 -21.42 3.17 -48.08
N ASN A 487 -20.71 2.25 -48.74
CA ASN A 487 -20.62 2.21 -50.20
C ASN A 487 -21.90 1.64 -50.86
N LEU A 488 -22.67 0.85 -50.12
CA LEU A 488 -23.96 0.30 -50.55
C LEU A 488 -25.12 1.31 -50.32
N ASP A 489 -24.93 2.33 -49.49
CA ASP A 489 -25.93 3.37 -49.11
C ASP A 489 -26.27 4.37 -50.25
N GLY A 490 -26.04 3.96 -51.49
CA GLY A 490 -26.39 4.68 -52.73
C GLY A 490 -26.77 3.76 -53.89
N TRP A 491 -26.83 2.45 -53.66
CA TRP A 491 -27.38 1.47 -54.60
C TRP A 491 -28.86 1.29 -54.22
N GLY A 492 -29.77 1.89 -55.00
CA GLY A 492 -31.23 1.89 -54.75
C GLY A 492 -31.90 0.51 -54.94
N GLU A 493 -33.23 0.53 -55.13
CA GLU A 493 -34.17 -0.62 -55.24
C GLU A 493 -33.69 -1.83 -56.08
N GLU A 494 -32.72 -1.65 -56.97
CA GLU A 494 -32.07 -2.71 -57.77
C GLU A 494 -31.33 -3.75 -56.92
N TYR A 495 -30.86 -3.41 -55.71
CA TYR A 495 -30.19 -4.36 -54.79
C TYR A 495 -31.15 -5.06 -53.80
N GLU A 496 -32.37 -4.55 -53.61
CA GLU A 496 -33.38 -5.18 -52.77
C GLU A 496 -33.88 -6.50 -53.36
N GLN A 497 -33.84 -6.65 -54.68
CA GLN A 497 -34.19 -7.89 -55.38
C GLN A 497 -33.21 -9.04 -55.09
N ILE A 498 -31.93 -8.74 -54.80
CA ILE A 498 -30.90 -9.76 -54.54
C ILE A 498 -30.96 -10.27 -53.08
N ARG A 499 -31.63 -9.53 -52.18
CA ARG A 499 -31.79 -9.90 -50.77
C ARG A 499 -32.99 -10.82 -50.50
N GLN A 500 -33.84 -11.07 -51.51
CA GLN A 500 -35.09 -11.81 -51.37
C GLN A 500 -35.08 -13.23 -51.94
N ASP A 501 -33.97 -13.71 -52.52
CA ASP A 501 -33.83 -15.12 -52.88
C ASP A 501 -32.99 -15.85 -51.80
N ASP A 502 -33.62 -16.88 -51.23
CA ASP A 502 -33.25 -17.71 -50.07
C ASP A 502 -31.77 -18.15 -49.93
#